data_AF-R6Y0X9-F1
#
_entry.id   AF-R6Y0X9-F1
#
_cell.length_a   1.000
_cell.length_b   1.000
_cell.length_c   1.000
_cell.angle_alpha   90.00
_cell.angle_beta   90.00
_cell.angle_gamma   90.00
#
_symmetry.space_group_name_H-M   'P 1'
#
loop_
_entity.id
_entity.type
_entity.pdbx_description
1 polymer ?
#
loop_
_entity_poly.entity_id
_entity_poly.type
_entity_poly.pdbx_seq_one_letter_code
_entity_poly.pdbx_strand_id
1 'polypeptide(L)'
;MKKKSIIILSTIACLVVVGIIVTIVCVSSSNSIAKKMKKATESVKNVTKVTTVYSVKDGEELVYNNEQVVSIDETGTADVVTNESKLNSKFVLEAKTSVNTIENFNRDNLIGLNLTKKLVTNYKKTKAGFECEVTKENINAVLGTEDFEILDNAKIIFVFENKNLVSIECVFKTTSSKDVTIYTTYTY
;
A
#
# COMPACT_ATOMS: atom_id res chain seq x y z
N MET A 1 -43.16 -23.93 12.10
CA MET A 1 -44.08 -22.77 12.03
C MET A 1 -43.37 -21.52 12.57
N LYS A 2 -43.71 -20.32 12.06
CA LYS A 2 -43.42 -18.95 12.56
C LYS A 2 -41.99 -18.65 13.08
N LYS A 3 -41.28 -17.77 12.36
CA LYS A 3 -40.07 -17.05 12.81
C LYS A 3 -40.37 -16.24 14.10
N LYS A 4 -39.34 -15.99 14.91
CA LYS A 4 -39.28 -14.85 15.84
C LYS A 4 -38.03 -14.04 15.57
N SER A 5 -38.19 -12.81 15.11
CA SER A 5 -37.10 -11.85 14.89
C SER A 5 -36.72 -11.20 16.22
N ILE A 6 -35.42 -11.00 16.46
CA ILE A 6 -34.94 -10.08 17.51
C ILE A 6 -34.59 -8.76 16.83
N ILE A 7 -35.19 -7.68 17.30
CA ILE A 7 -35.01 -6.33 16.76
C ILE A 7 -33.89 -5.66 17.55
N ILE A 8 -32.75 -5.40 16.90
CA ILE A 8 -31.72 -4.52 17.45
C ILE A 8 -32.07 -3.10 17.03
N LEU A 9 -32.79 -2.39 17.90
CA LEU A 9 -33.13 -0.99 17.71
C LEU A 9 -31.96 -0.10 18.15
N SER A 10 -31.82 1.07 17.52
CA SER A 10 -31.01 2.17 18.05
C SER A 10 -31.59 2.64 19.41
N THR A 11 -30.89 3.40 20.27
CA THR A 11 -30.21 4.68 19.99
C THR A 11 -29.25 5.09 21.13
N ILE A 12 -28.42 6.10 20.88
CA ILE A 12 -27.31 6.59 21.73
C ILE A 12 -27.78 7.50 22.89
N ALA A 13 -27.20 7.29 24.09
CA ALA A 13 -26.94 8.28 25.16
C ALA A 13 -25.87 7.67 26.11
N CYS A 14 -24.71 8.29 26.40
CA CYS A 14 -24.44 9.46 27.26
C CYS A 14 -24.67 9.19 28.77
N LEU A 15 -23.79 9.55 29.73
CA LEU A 15 -22.52 10.32 29.67
C LEU A 15 -21.71 10.23 31.01
N VAL A 16 -20.38 10.49 30.98
CA VAL A 16 -19.40 10.74 32.10
C VAL A 16 -19.28 9.68 33.24
N VAL A 17 -18.20 9.56 34.05
CA VAL A 17 -16.87 10.21 34.30
C VAL A 17 -15.88 9.09 34.75
N VAL A 18 -14.53 9.13 34.87
CA VAL A 18 -13.35 10.05 34.75
C VAL A 18 -12.20 9.22 34.11
N GLY A 19 -11.12 9.69 33.45
CA GLY A 19 -10.72 11.04 33.02
C GLY A 19 -9.23 11.41 33.23
N ILE A 20 -8.24 10.52 33.04
CA ILE A 20 -6.79 10.88 33.12
C ILE A 20 -6.39 11.80 31.96
N ILE A 21 -5.66 12.88 32.28
CA ILE A 21 -5.07 13.81 31.30
C ILE A 21 -3.61 13.43 31.05
N VAL A 22 -3.29 12.99 29.82
CA VAL A 22 -1.93 13.03 29.27
C VAL A 22 -1.94 13.96 28.07
N THR A 23 -1.34 15.13 28.21
CA THR A 23 -1.25 16.18 27.17
C THR A 23 -0.22 15.85 26.11
N ILE A 24 -0.50 14.86 25.26
CA ILE A 24 0.14 14.79 23.93
C ILE A 24 -0.35 15.99 23.12
N VAL A 25 0.60 16.75 22.55
CA VAL A 25 0.35 18.03 21.87
C VAL A 25 -0.70 17.87 20.76
N CYS A 26 -1.80 18.61 20.88
CA CYS A 26 -2.84 18.67 19.85
C CYS A 26 -2.34 19.45 18.61
N VAL A 27 -1.60 18.77 17.73
CA VAL A 27 -1.21 19.32 16.43
C VAL A 27 -2.45 19.31 15.53
N SER A 28 -3.17 20.44 15.54
CA SER A 28 -4.43 20.66 14.83
C SER A 28 -4.28 20.44 13.31
N SER A 29 -4.60 19.23 12.86
CA SER A 29 -4.40 18.81 11.47
C SER A 29 -5.41 17.76 11.03
N SER A 30 -6.62 18.19 10.64
CA SER A 30 -7.61 17.42 9.88
C SER A 30 -7.19 17.16 8.42
N ASN A 31 -5.89 16.93 8.19
CA ASN A 31 -5.34 16.40 6.95
C ASN A 31 -5.50 14.87 6.97
N SER A 32 -6.73 14.40 6.79
CA SER A 32 -7.04 12.96 6.77
C SER A 32 -6.23 12.23 5.69
N ILE A 33 -5.92 10.95 5.93
CA ILE A 33 -5.25 10.08 4.94
C ILE A 33 -6.01 10.09 3.59
N ALA A 34 -7.34 10.14 3.60
CA ALA A 34 -8.16 10.29 2.40
C ALA A 34 -7.83 11.55 1.55
N LYS A 35 -7.50 12.70 2.19
CA LYS A 35 -7.07 13.91 1.47
C LYS A 35 -5.65 13.79 0.92
N LYS A 36 -4.81 12.91 1.49
CA LYS A 36 -3.48 12.57 0.98
C LYS A 36 -3.55 11.53 -0.15
N MET A 37 -4.33 10.46 0.00
CA MET A 37 -4.58 9.49 -1.07
C MET A 37 -5.23 10.15 -2.28
N LYS A 38 -6.22 11.04 -2.10
CA LYS A 38 -6.77 11.82 -3.23
C LYS A 38 -5.69 12.61 -3.99
N LYS A 39 -4.63 13.11 -3.33
CA LYS A 39 -3.51 13.76 -4.02
C LYS A 39 -2.60 12.78 -4.76
N ALA A 40 -2.41 11.57 -4.22
CA ALA A 40 -1.68 10.50 -4.90
C ALA A 40 -2.44 10.05 -6.15
N THR A 41 -3.74 9.72 -6.03
CA THR A 41 -4.64 9.38 -7.14
C THR A 41 -4.70 10.48 -8.20
N GLU A 42 -4.86 11.74 -7.82
CA GLU A 42 -4.87 12.86 -8.78
C GLU A 42 -3.52 13.01 -9.52
N SER A 43 -2.42 12.64 -8.87
CA SER A 43 -1.09 12.72 -9.47
C SER A 43 -0.85 11.62 -10.51
N VAL A 44 -1.23 10.36 -10.23
CA VAL A 44 -0.96 9.24 -11.16
C VAL A 44 -1.73 9.30 -12.48
N LYS A 45 -2.70 10.20 -12.62
CA LYS A 45 -3.43 10.43 -13.89
C LYS A 45 -2.54 10.88 -15.06
N ASN A 46 -1.45 11.58 -14.76
CA ASN A 46 -0.53 12.12 -15.76
C ASN A 46 0.80 11.33 -15.84
N VAL A 47 0.81 10.09 -15.33
CA VAL A 47 1.98 9.22 -15.35
C VAL A 47 2.06 8.48 -16.69
N THR A 48 3.28 8.49 -17.25
CA THR A 48 3.67 7.83 -18.51
C THR A 48 4.41 6.53 -18.27
N LYS A 49 5.08 6.36 -17.12
CA LYS A 49 5.69 5.08 -16.72
C LYS A 49 5.66 4.84 -15.21
N VAL A 50 5.32 3.64 -14.81
CA VAL A 50 5.49 3.12 -13.44
C VAL A 50 6.48 1.96 -13.43
N THR A 51 7.22 1.82 -12.34
CA THR A 51 7.99 0.60 -12.07
C THR A 51 7.82 0.23 -10.60
N THR A 52 7.21 -0.93 -10.35
CA THR A 52 6.99 -1.53 -9.04
C THR A 52 7.89 -2.73 -8.88
N VAL A 53 8.75 -2.73 -7.87
CA VAL A 53 9.57 -3.87 -7.47
C VAL A 53 9.03 -4.42 -6.16
N TYR A 54 8.43 -5.61 -6.21
CA TYR A 54 8.15 -6.42 -5.05
C TYR A 54 9.32 -7.38 -4.84
N SER A 55 9.91 -7.42 -3.64
CA SER A 55 11.06 -8.26 -3.32
C SER A 55 10.93 -8.91 -1.95
N VAL A 56 11.46 -10.13 -1.81
CA VAL A 56 11.49 -10.90 -0.56
C VAL A 56 12.90 -11.39 -0.32
N LYS A 57 13.43 -11.14 0.88
CA LYS A 57 14.74 -11.61 1.32
C LYS A 57 14.64 -12.56 2.50
N ASP A 58 15.54 -13.54 2.54
CA ASP A 58 15.76 -14.40 3.71
C ASP A 58 17.17 -14.12 4.25
N GLY A 59 17.24 -13.27 5.27
CA GLY A 59 18.48 -12.58 5.62
C GLY A 59 18.90 -11.61 4.50
N GLU A 60 20.11 -11.78 3.97
CA GLU A 60 20.62 -10.93 2.87
C GLU A 60 20.23 -11.46 1.48
N GLU A 61 19.91 -12.76 1.38
CA GLU A 61 19.66 -13.50 0.13
C GLU A 61 18.30 -13.17 -0.49
N LEU A 62 18.24 -13.04 -1.81
CA LEU A 62 17.04 -12.69 -2.55
C LEU A 62 16.27 -13.97 -2.95
N VAL A 63 15.19 -14.28 -2.24
CA VAL A 63 14.41 -15.51 -2.47
C VAL A 63 13.29 -15.35 -3.49
N TYR A 64 12.81 -14.13 -3.70
CA TYR A 64 11.83 -13.79 -4.74
C TYR A 64 11.92 -12.31 -5.14
N ASN A 65 11.72 -12.02 -6.43
CA ASN A 65 11.54 -10.68 -6.95
C ASN A 65 10.45 -10.68 -8.03
N ASN A 66 9.65 -9.62 -8.08
CA ASN A 66 8.70 -9.35 -9.16
C ASN A 66 8.80 -7.85 -9.48
N GLU A 67 9.42 -7.53 -10.61
CA GLU A 67 9.45 -6.19 -11.16
C GLU A 67 8.35 -6.08 -12.22
N GLN A 68 7.40 -5.17 -12.01
CA GLN A 68 6.41 -4.79 -13.00
C GLN A 68 6.68 -3.38 -13.50
N VAL A 69 6.93 -3.27 -14.81
CA VAL A 69 7.02 -2.01 -15.55
C VAL A 69 5.71 -1.80 -16.29
N VAL A 70 5.06 -0.67 -16.06
CA VAL A 70 3.87 -0.24 -16.81
C VAL A 70 4.22 1.02 -17.58
N SER A 71 4.26 0.96 -18.91
CA SER A 71 4.45 2.13 -19.79
C SER A 71 3.13 2.47 -20.44
N ILE A 72 2.70 3.74 -20.40
CA ILE A 72 1.37 4.17 -20.86
C ILE A 72 1.52 5.29 -21.88
N ASP A 73 0.89 5.11 -23.04
CA ASP A 73 0.98 6.03 -24.16
C ASP A 73 -0.01 7.21 -24.08
N GLU A 74 0.01 8.04 -25.12
CA GLU A 74 -0.91 9.18 -25.31
C GLU A 74 -2.36 8.74 -25.57
N THR A 75 -2.60 7.50 -26.04
CA THR A 75 -3.95 6.94 -26.23
C THR A 75 -4.58 6.44 -24.93
N GLY A 76 -3.76 6.18 -23.90
CA GLY A 76 -4.17 5.52 -22.66
C GLY A 76 -4.08 3.99 -22.73
N THR A 77 -3.38 3.44 -23.72
CA THR A 77 -2.98 2.04 -23.78
C THR A 77 -1.73 1.83 -22.94
N ALA A 78 -1.70 0.76 -22.15
CA ALA A 78 -0.59 0.43 -21.26
C ALA A 78 0.07 -0.90 -21.64
N ASP A 79 1.36 -0.87 -21.92
CA ASP A 79 2.21 -2.06 -22.01
C ASP A 79 2.75 -2.40 -20.62
N VAL A 80 2.49 -3.64 -20.19
CA VAL A 80 2.87 -4.19 -18.88
C VAL A 80 3.91 -5.29 -19.10
N VAL A 81 5.14 -5.04 -18.66
CA VAL A 81 6.23 -6.03 -18.63
C VAL A 81 6.43 -6.46 -17.19
N THR A 82 6.28 -7.75 -16.91
CA THR A 82 6.54 -8.33 -15.58
C THR A 82 7.74 -9.27 -15.65
N ASN A 83 8.79 -8.95 -14.91
CA ASN A 83 9.99 -9.76 -14.70
C ASN A 83 9.92 -10.41 -13.30
N GLU A 84 9.56 -11.68 -13.26
CA GLU A 84 9.49 -12.49 -12.05
C GLU A 84 10.76 -13.34 -11.92
N SER A 85 11.36 -13.40 -10.73
CA SER A 85 12.39 -14.39 -10.42
C SER A 85 12.18 -15.00 -9.04
N LYS A 86 12.48 -16.31 -8.92
CA LYS A 86 12.22 -17.09 -7.71
C LYS A 86 13.32 -18.09 -7.46
N LEU A 87 13.78 -18.18 -6.21
CA LEU A 87 14.76 -19.17 -5.79
C LEU A 87 14.12 -20.56 -5.85
N ASN A 88 14.63 -21.42 -6.72
CA ASN A 88 14.15 -22.80 -6.88
C ASN A 88 14.87 -23.77 -5.91
N SER A 89 14.44 -25.03 -5.89
CA SER A 89 14.99 -26.08 -5.00
C SER A 89 16.46 -26.47 -5.27
N LYS A 90 17.11 -25.84 -6.25
CA LYS A 90 18.55 -25.97 -6.54
C LYS A 90 19.35 -24.74 -6.11
N PHE A 91 18.74 -23.81 -5.36
CA PHE A 91 19.32 -22.52 -4.96
C PHE A 91 19.72 -21.63 -6.15
N VAL A 92 18.93 -21.68 -7.24
CA VAL A 92 19.08 -20.78 -8.40
C VAL A 92 17.86 -19.88 -8.49
N LEU A 93 18.08 -18.57 -8.66
CA LEU A 93 17.04 -17.62 -9.04
C LEU A 93 16.65 -17.85 -10.51
N GLU A 94 15.54 -18.54 -10.70
CA GLU A 94 14.97 -18.83 -12.02
C GLU A 94 14.07 -17.66 -12.43
N ALA A 95 14.27 -17.13 -13.65
CA ALA A 95 13.64 -15.90 -14.12
C ALA A 95 12.65 -16.13 -15.28
N LYS A 96 11.56 -15.35 -15.27
CA LYS A 96 10.41 -15.41 -16.18
C LYS A 96 10.01 -13.98 -16.55
N THR A 97 9.90 -13.69 -17.85
CA THR A 97 9.31 -12.45 -18.34
C THR A 97 7.95 -12.73 -19.00
N SER A 98 6.96 -11.89 -18.72
CA SER A 98 5.67 -11.87 -19.41
C SER A 98 5.33 -10.45 -19.82
N VAL A 99 4.78 -10.28 -21.03
CA VAL A 99 4.33 -8.99 -21.57
C VAL A 99 2.82 -9.06 -21.82
N ASN A 100 2.09 -7.99 -21.50
CA ASN A 100 0.66 -7.86 -21.76
C ASN A 100 0.32 -6.40 -22.11
N THR A 101 -0.60 -6.17 -23.03
CA THR A 101 -1.05 -4.82 -23.43
C THR A 101 -2.50 -4.62 -22.98
N ILE A 102 -2.81 -3.45 -22.41
CA ILE A 102 -4.12 -3.13 -21.83
C ILE A 102 -4.61 -1.81 -22.44
N GLU A 103 -5.59 -1.90 -23.34
CA GLU A 103 -6.32 -0.73 -23.84
C GLU A 103 -7.11 -0.04 -22.72
N ASN A 104 -7.28 1.29 -22.79
CA ASN A 104 -8.09 2.08 -21.86
C ASN A 104 -7.68 1.89 -20.38
N PHE A 105 -6.38 1.84 -20.11
CA PHE A 105 -5.83 1.49 -18.80
C PHE A 105 -6.22 2.48 -17.69
N ASN A 106 -6.84 1.96 -16.62
CA ASN A 106 -7.24 2.77 -15.47
C ASN A 106 -6.03 3.18 -14.61
N ARG A 107 -5.55 4.42 -14.80
CA ARG A 107 -4.42 5.00 -14.06
C ARG A 107 -4.64 5.10 -12.54
N ASP A 108 -5.88 5.06 -12.03
CA ASP A 108 -6.13 5.02 -10.57
C ASP A 108 -5.56 3.74 -9.92
N ASN A 109 -5.41 2.65 -10.69
CA ASN A 109 -4.83 1.38 -10.22
C ASN A 109 -3.32 1.50 -9.87
N LEU A 110 -2.61 2.50 -10.40
CA LEU A 110 -1.16 2.67 -10.25
C LEU A 110 -0.69 2.95 -8.81
N ILE A 111 -1.61 3.19 -7.88
CA ILE A 111 -1.31 3.36 -6.45
C ILE A 111 -1.10 2.01 -5.75
N GLY A 112 -1.69 0.92 -6.23
CA GLY A 112 -1.52 -0.44 -5.67
C GLY A 112 -1.99 -0.67 -4.22
N LEU A 113 -2.44 0.37 -3.50
CA LEU A 113 -2.68 0.33 -2.05
C LEU A 113 -4.07 0.87 -1.64
N ASN A 114 -4.85 0.04 -0.95
CA ASN A 114 -6.17 0.36 -0.41
C ASN A 114 -6.09 1.08 0.95
N LEU A 115 -5.47 2.27 1.01
CA LEU A 115 -5.26 2.99 2.27
C LEU A 115 -6.47 3.82 2.72
N THR A 116 -7.13 3.36 3.79
CA THR A 116 -8.24 4.08 4.44
C THR A 116 -7.91 4.47 5.88
N LYS A 117 -8.63 5.44 6.46
CA LYS A 117 -8.44 5.89 7.85
C LYS A 117 -8.69 4.79 8.91
N LYS A 118 -9.28 3.64 8.54
CA LYS A 118 -9.50 2.51 9.46
C LYS A 118 -8.31 1.55 9.52
N LEU A 119 -7.47 1.52 8.48
CA LEU A 119 -6.38 0.56 8.30
C LEU A 119 -5.01 1.11 8.71
N VAL A 120 -4.95 2.42 9.03
CA VAL A 120 -3.70 3.18 9.18
C VAL A 120 -3.52 3.70 10.61
N THR A 121 -2.37 3.37 11.20
CA THR A 121 -1.85 3.90 12.47
C THR A 121 -0.74 4.94 12.22
N ASN A 122 -0.38 5.68 13.27
CA ASN A 122 0.84 6.51 13.35
C ASN A 122 1.19 7.35 12.09
N TYR A 123 0.21 8.10 11.58
CA TYR A 123 0.41 9.00 10.44
C TYR A 123 1.30 10.21 10.81
N LYS A 124 2.28 10.51 9.95
CA LYS A 124 3.25 11.60 10.13
C LYS A 124 3.54 12.30 8.80
N LYS A 125 3.67 13.63 8.81
CA LYS A 125 4.17 14.40 7.65
C LYS A 125 5.70 14.39 7.64
N THR A 126 6.30 14.23 6.46
CA THR A 126 7.75 14.41 6.24
C THR A 126 7.99 15.67 5.39
N LYS A 127 9.25 16.09 5.22
CA LYS A 127 9.58 17.22 4.30
C LYS A 127 9.17 16.92 2.86
N ALA A 128 9.40 15.69 2.40
CA ALA A 128 9.13 15.25 1.04
C ALA A 128 7.71 14.67 0.84
N GLY A 129 6.91 14.43 1.89
CA GLY A 129 5.60 13.81 1.69
C GLY A 129 4.87 13.40 2.97
N PHE A 130 4.73 12.10 3.20
CA PHE A 130 4.22 11.53 4.45
C PHE A 130 4.67 10.09 4.66
N GLU A 131 4.66 9.64 5.91
CA GLU A 131 4.81 8.23 6.29
C GLU A 131 3.66 7.84 7.23
N CYS A 132 3.29 6.57 7.23
CA CYS A 132 2.30 6.01 8.12
C CYS A 132 2.53 4.51 8.35
N GLU A 133 1.92 3.96 9.38
CA GLU A 133 1.99 2.55 9.70
C GLU A 133 0.67 1.85 9.37
N VAL A 134 0.73 0.54 9.10
CA VAL A 134 -0.43 -0.35 8.96
C VAL A 134 -0.19 -1.53 9.88
N THR A 135 -1.15 -1.84 10.76
CA THR A 135 -0.96 -2.97 11.68
C THR A 135 -0.94 -4.29 10.93
N LYS A 136 -0.24 -5.29 11.44
CA LYS A 136 -0.07 -6.59 10.76
C LYS A 136 -1.38 -7.24 10.30
N GLU A 137 -2.46 -7.06 11.05
CA GLU A 137 -3.80 -7.59 10.74
C GLU A 137 -4.46 -6.89 9.53
N ASN A 138 -3.94 -5.73 9.13
CA ASN A 138 -4.49 -4.87 8.08
C ASN A 138 -3.61 -4.80 6.81
N ILE A 139 -2.37 -5.32 6.82
CA ILE A 139 -1.47 -5.26 5.64
C ILE A 139 -2.12 -5.95 4.45
N ASN A 140 -2.59 -7.18 4.63
CA ASN A 140 -3.28 -7.97 3.60
C ASN A 140 -4.48 -7.22 2.99
N ALA A 141 -5.28 -6.54 3.82
CA ALA A 141 -6.40 -5.69 3.37
C ALA A 141 -5.98 -4.38 2.66
N VAL A 142 -4.77 -3.89 2.90
CA VAL A 142 -4.16 -2.74 2.22
C VAL A 142 -3.52 -3.14 0.89
N LEU A 143 -2.89 -4.31 0.82
CA LEU A 143 -2.24 -4.85 -0.38
C LEU A 143 -3.21 -5.56 -1.35
N GLY A 144 -4.37 -6.02 -0.87
CA GLY A 144 -5.36 -6.74 -1.70
C GLY A 144 -5.04 -8.22 -1.92
N THR A 145 -4.37 -8.85 -0.96
CA THR A 145 -3.92 -10.27 -0.96
C THR A 145 -4.23 -10.88 0.40
N GLU A 146 -4.41 -12.20 0.50
CA GLU A 146 -4.56 -12.94 1.76
C GLU A 146 -3.32 -13.79 2.09
N ASP A 147 -2.29 -13.74 1.24
CA ASP A 147 -1.25 -14.78 1.11
C ASP A 147 -0.10 -14.67 2.12
N PHE A 148 -0.01 -13.58 2.89
CA PHE A 148 1.09 -13.35 3.82
C PHE A 148 0.72 -13.62 5.28
N GLU A 149 1.50 -14.50 5.91
CA GLU A 149 1.64 -14.54 7.36
C GLU A 149 2.56 -13.39 7.82
N ILE A 150 1.98 -12.37 8.45
CA ILE A 150 2.71 -11.17 8.88
C ILE A 150 3.21 -11.30 10.33
N LEU A 151 4.46 -10.88 10.58
CA LEU A 151 5.03 -10.75 11.92
C LEU A 151 4.79 -9.38 12.57
N ASP A 152 5.10 -8.30 11.86
CA ASP A 152 5.14 -6.91 12.36
C ASP A 152 4.31 -5.91 11.52
N ASN A 153 4.26 -4.65 11.97
CA ASN A 153 3.49 -3.61 11.29
C ASN A 153 4.25 -3.08 10.07
N ALA A 154 3.57 -2.94 8.93
CA ALA A 154 4.18 -2.28 7.77
C ALA A 154 4.43 -0.81 8.06
N LYS A 155 5.61 -0.34 7.63
CA LYS A 155 5.84 1.09 7.41
C LYS A 155 5.59 1.40 5.93
N ILE A 156 4.80 2.44 5.65
CA ILE A 156 4.55 2.92 4.30
C ILE A 156 4.97 4.38 4.17
N ILE A 157 5.76 4.69 3.15
CA ILE A 157 6.31 6.04 2.88
C ILE A 157 5.83 6.49 1.49
N PHE A 158 5.37 7.74 1.41
CA PHE A 158 4.97 8.40 0.16
C PHE A 158 5.85 9.63 -0.06
N VAL A 159 6.58 9.66 -1.18
CA VAL A 159 7.51 10.74 -1.55
C VAL A 159 6.92 11.56 -2.69
N PHE A 160 6.93 12.88 -2.55
CA PHE A 160 6.43 13.84 -3.53
C PHE A 160 7.49 14.89 -3.89
N GLU A 161 7.68 15.13 -5.18
CA GLU A 161 8.53 16.20 -5.71
C GLU A 161 7.73 17.04 -6.71
N ASN A 162 7.93 18.36 -6.72
CA ASN A 162 7.21 19.28 -7.61
C ASN A 162 5.65 19.17 -7.59
N LYS A 163 5.10 18.62 -6.48
CA LYS A 163 3.69 18.24 -6.23
C LYS A 163 3.26 16.88 -6.82
N ASN A 164 4.10 16.24 -7.62
CA ASN A 164 3.88 14.88 -8.15
C ASN A 164 4.32 13.82 -7.14
N LEU A 165 3.71 12.63 -7.19
CA LEU A 165 4.10 11.45 -6.40
C LEU A 165 5.28 10.77 -7.12
N VAL A 166 6.48 10.77 -6.55
CA VAL A 166 7.65 10.13 -7.21
C VAL A 166 7.88 8.69 -6.77
N SER A 167 7.53 8.34 -5.52
CA SER A 167 7.57 6.95 -5.07
C SER A 167 6.62 6.62 -3.91
N ILE A 168 6.32 5.32 -3.81
CA ILE A 168 5.74 4.66 -2.64
C ILE A 168 6.71 3.56 -2.20
N GLU A 169 6.97 3.44 -0.91
CA GLU A 169 7.70 2.33 -0.30
C GLU A 169 6.81 1.68 0.76
N CYS A 170 6.75 0.35 0.81
CA CYS A 170 6.10 -0.45 1.85
C CYS A 170 7.08 -1.55 2.30
N VAL A 171 7.37 -1.62 3.61
CA VAL A 171 8.29 -2.62 4.19
C VAL A 171 7.64 -3.28 5.40
N PHE A 172 7.71 -4.62 5.47
CA PHE A 172 7.23 -5.45 6.59
C PHE A 172 7.96 -6.80 6.65
N LYS A 173 7.80 -7.53 7.76
CA LYS A 173 8.39 -8.86 7.96
C LYS A 173 7.33 -9.96 8.03
N THR A 174 7.61 -11.11 7.45
CA THR A 174 6.77 -12.32 7.57
C THR A 174 7.04 -13.08 8.87
N THR A 175 6.11 -13.94 9.29
CA THR A 175 6.33 -14.92 10.39
C THR A 175 7.56 -15.80 10.16
N SER A 176 7.88 -16.10 8.89
CA SER A 176 9.08 -16.83 8.47
C SER A 176 10.37 -15.99 8.48
N SER A 177 10.37 -14.85 9.20
CA SER A 177 11.45 -13.87 9.35
C SER A 177 11.90 -13.13 8.08
N LYS A 178 11.38 -13.48 6.90
CA LYS A 178 11.71 -12.84 5.62
C LYS A 178 11.27 -11.37 5.61
N ASP A 179 12.17 -10.50 5.15
CA ASP A 179 11.90 -9.09 4.88
C ASP A 179 11.22 -8.96 3.51
N VAL A 180 10.14 -8.19 3.46
CA VAL A 180 9.39 -7.88 2.23
C VAL A 180 9.44 -6.39 1.98
N THR A 181 9.86 -6.01 0.77
CA THR A 181 9.88 -4.61 0.31
C THR A 181 9.12 -4.49 -1.00
N ILE A 182 8.13 -3.60 -1.01
CA ILE A 182 7.40 -3.17 -2.21
C ILE A 182 7.77 -1.71 -2.48
N TYR A 183 8.46 -1.46 -3.59
CA TYR A 183 8.92 -0.13 -3.97
C TYR A 183 8.40 0.25 -5.35
N THR A 184 7.54 1.27 -5.41
CA THR A 184 6.95 1.79 -6.65
C THR A 184 7.50 3.17 -6.97
N THR A 185 7.84 3.40 -8.23
CA THR A 185 8.34 4.68 -8.77
C THR A 185 7.49 5.15 -9.95
N TYR A 186 7.39 6.46 -10.13
CA TYR A 186 6.52 7.10 -11.13
C TYR A 186 7.30 8.09 -12.00
N THR A 187 7.09 8.02 -13.30
CA THR A 187 7.60 8.94 -14.33
C THR A 187 6.44 9.68 -14.99
N TYR A 188 6.68 10.94 -15.34
CA TYR A 188 5.71 11.89 -15.89
C TYR A 188 6.20 12.35 -17.25
#